data_AF-A0A971A840-F1
#
_entry.id   AF-A0A971A840-F1
#
_cell.length_a   1.000
_cell.length_b   1.000
_cell.length_c   1.000
_cell.angle_alpha   90.00
_cell.angle_beta   90.00
_cell.angle_gamma   90.00
#
_symmetry.space_group_name_H-M   'P 1'
#
loop_
_entity.id
_entity.type
_entity.pdbx_description
1 polymer ?
#
loop_
_entity_poly.entity_id
_entity_poly.type
_entity_poly.pdbx_seq_one_letter_code
_entity_poly.pdbx_strand_id
1 'polypeptide(L)' 'MLKTMLFLGGLGAPEIILITLVVLLIFGGKKIPELMKGLGKGVSSFKKGLKDVDEEIKKDIE' A
#
# COMPACT_ATOMS: atom_id res chain seq x y z
N MET A 1 28.64 -11.07 -19.11
CA MET A 1 29.10 -9.87 -18.38
C MET A 1 27.99 -8.87 -18.11
N LEU A 2 27.25 -8.37 -19.12
CA LEU A 2 26.15 -7.42 -18.91
C LEU A 2 25.04 -7.95 -17.98
N LYS A 3 24.69 -9.25 -18.12
CA LYS A 3 23.70 -9.95 -17.29
C LYS A 3 24.13 -10.10 -15.81
N THR A 4 25.43 -10.17 -15.54
CA THR A 4 25.99 -10.29 -14.19
C THR A 4 26.05 -8.94 -13.49
N MET A 5 26.31 -7.86 -14.24
CA MET A 5 26.25 -6.49 -13.71
C MET A 5 24.83 -6.04 -13.37
N LEU A 6 23.83 -6.45 -14.17
CA LEU A 6 22.42 -6.20 -13.87
C LEU A 6 21.99 -6.84 -12.53
N PHE A 7 22.62 -7.95 -12.16
CA PHE A 7 22.38 -8.68 -10.91
C PHE A 7 23.07 -8.07 -9.68
N LEU A 8 24.07 -7.21 -9.86
CA LEU A 8 24.87 -6.61 -8.77
C LEU A 8 24.73 -5.08 -8.63
N GLY A 9 24.12 -4.39 -9.61
CA GLY A 9 24.11 -2.93 -9.70
C GLY A 9 22.92 -2.21 -9.04
N GLY A 10 21.95 -2.93 -8.51
CA GLY A 10 20.73 -2.39 -7.90
C GLY A 10 19.57 -3.38 -7.98
N LEU A 11 18.48 -3.13 -7.25
CA LEU A 11 17.23 -3.88 -7.44
C LEU A 11 16.65 -3.53 -8.82
N GLY A 12 17.04 -4.30 -9.83
CA GLY A 12 16.48 -4.19 -11.17
C GLY A 12 15.01 -4.60 -11.19
N ALA A 13 14.32 -4.26 -12.30
CA ALA A 13 12.96 -4.72 -12.54
C ALA A 13 12.81 -6.26 -12.43
N PRO A 14 13.77 -7.10 -12.88
CA PRO A 14 13.68 -8.55 -12.72
C PRO A 14 13.65 -9.01 -11.25
N GLU A 15 14.47 -8.42 -10.40
CA GLU A 15 14.59 -8.77 -8.97
C GLU A 15 13.32 -8.39 -8.21
N ILE A 16 12.76 -7.20 -8.49
CA ILE A 16 11.49 -6.76 -7.89
C ILE A 16 10.34 -7.68 -8.30
N ILE A 17 10.29 -8.10 -9.56
CA ILE A 17 9.28 -9.05 -10.04
C ILE A 17 9.44 -10.39 -9.31
N LEU A 18 10.66 -10.93 -9.19
CA LEU A 18 10.92 -12.20 -8.51
C LEU A 18 10.50 -12.14 -7.03
N ILE A 19 10.86 -11.06 -6.31
CA ILE A 19 10.47 -10.86 -4.91
C ILE A 19 8.96 -10.76 -4.79
N THR A 20 8.31 -9.97 -5.65
CA THR A 20 6.85 -9.83 -5.68
C THR A 20 6.19 -11.18 -5.92
N LEU A 21 6.74 -12.01 -6.80
CA LEU A 21 6.22 -13.34 -7.11
C LEU A 21 6.33 -14.29 -5.92
N VAL A 22 7.46 -14.29 -5.20
CA VAL A 22 7.63 -15.07 -3.97
C VAL A 22 6.65 -14.62 -2.89
N VAL A 23 6.50 -13.31 -2.68
CA VAL A 23 5.52 -12.74 -1.75
C VAL A 23 4.09 -13.13 -2.17
N LEU A 24 3.77 -13.07 -3.46
CA LEU A 24 2.46 -13.46 -3.99
C LEU A 24 2.18 -14.96 -3.80
N LEU A 25 3.18 -15.83 -3.84
CA LEU A 25 3.02 -17.25 -3.56
C LEU A 25 2.76 -17.53 -2.08
N ILE A 26 3.46 -16.84 -1.18
CA ILE A 26 3.31 -17.00 0.28
C ILE A 26 1.96 -16.43 0.75
N PHE A 27 1.61 -15.23 0.30
CA PHE A 27 0.39 -14.54 0.73
C PHE A 27 -0.82 -14.92 -0.14
N GLY A 28 -0.61 -15.36 -1.37
CA GLY A 28 -1.66 -15.59 -2.36
C GLY A 28 -2.10 -14.29 -3.04
N GLY A 29 -2.37 -14.35 -4.35
CA GLY A 29 -2.74 -13.16 -5.15
C GLY A 29 -4.04 -12.46 -4.72
N LYS A 30 -4.86 -13.11 -3.89
CA LYS A 30 -6.11 -12.54 -3.36
C LYS A 30 -5.95 -11.78 -2.05
N LYS A 31 -4.95 -12.12 -1.21
CA LYS A 31 -4.80 -11.49 0.11
C LYS A 31 -4.29 -10.06 0.03
N ILE A 32 -3.39 -9.74 -0.90
CA ILE A 32 -2.88 -8.37 -1.06
C ILE A 32 -4.02 -7.38 -1.42
N PRO A 33 -4.88 -7.64 -2.43
CA PRO A 33 -6.03 -6.79 -2.71
C PRO A 33 -7.05 -6.71 -1.57
N GLU A 34 -7.26 -7.80 -0.82
CA GLU A 34 -8.18 -7.84 0.31
C GLU A 34 -7.70 -6.97 1.48
N LEU A 35 -6.40 -7.08 1.82
CA LEU A 35 -5.75 -6.22 2.82
C LEU A 35 -5.75 -4.75 2.40
N MET A 36 -5.47 -4.46 1.12
CA MET A 36 -5.55 -3.10 0.58
C MET A 36 -6.97 -2.52 0.66
N LYS A 37 -8.00 -3.31 0.36
CA LYS A 37 -9.40 -2.90 0.51
C LYS A 37 -9.76 -2.63 1.97
N GLY A 38 -9.30 -3.46 2.91
CA GLY A 38 -9.49 -3.27 4.34
C GLY A 38 -8.83 -1.98 4.85
N LEU A 39 -7.55 -1.80 4.53
CA LEU A 39 -6.79 -0.59 4.85
C LEU A 39 -7.41 0.66 4.22
N GLY A 40 -7.80 0.59 2.94
CA GLY A 40 -8.41 1.72 2.23
C GLY A 40 -9.74 2.16 2.84
N LYS A 41 -10.58 1.20 3.27
CA LYS A 41 -11.81 1.50 4.02
C LYS A 41 -11.50 2.13 5.37
N GLY A 42 -10.52 1.59 6.11
CA GLY A 42 -10.10 2.14 7.41
C GLY A 42 -9.62 3.59 7.31
N VAL A 43 -8.71 3.87 6.36
CA VAL A 43 -8.21 5.23 6.11
C VAL A 43 -9.33 6.18 5.65
N SER A 44 -10.26 5.70 4.82
CA SER A 44 -11.40 6.50 4.37
C SER A 44 -12.33 6.89 5.53
N SER A 45 -12.68 5.93 6.38
CA SER A 45 -13.52 6.19 7.57
C SER A 45 -12.81 7.10 8.57
N PHE A 46 -11.50 6.90 8.79
CA PHE A 46 -10.71 7.77 9.65
C PHE A 46 -10.70 9.22 9.14
N LYS A 47 -10.49 9.41 7.84
CA LYS A 47 -10.50 10.75 7.22
C LYS A 47 -11.88 11.42 7.29
N LYS A 48 -12.97 10.65 7.21
CA LYS A 48 -14.34 11.18 7.38
C LYS A 48 -14.57 11.65 8.82
N GLY A 49 -14.26 10.80 9.80
CA GLY A 49 -14.41 11.17 11.22
C GLY A 49 -13.62 12.42 11.60
N LEU A 50 -12.41 12.60 11.06
CA LEU A 50 -11.66 13.85 11.26
C LEU A 50 -12.37 15.08 10.69
N LYS A 51 -12.98 14.97 9.51
CA LYS A 51 -13.73 16.09 8.91
C LYS A 51 -15.00 16.42 9.69
N ASP A 52 -15.71 15.39 10.13
CA ASP A 52 -16.94 15.57 10.90
C ASP A 52 -16.64 16.32 12.21
N VAL A 53 -15.53 15.98 12.87
CA VAL A 53 -15.02 16.70 14.06
C VAL A 53 -14.61 18.14 13.74
N ASP A 54 -13.89 18.37 12.64
CA ASP A 54 -13.51 19.73 12.23
C ASP A 54 -14.74 20.61 11.91
N GLU A 55 -15.80 20.02 11.35
CA GLU A 55 -17.07 20.70 11.06
C GLU A 55 -17.88 21.00 12.33
N GLU A 56 -17.93 20.07 13.29
CA GLU A 56 -18.54 20.30 14.60
C GLU A 56 -17.84 21.44 15.36
N ILE A 57 -16.50 21.43 15.42
CA ILE A 57 -15.72 22.49 16.08
C ILE A 57 -15.99 23.86 15.45
N LYS A 58 -16.06 23.94 14.11
CA LYS A 58 -16.35 25.22 13.43
C LYS A 58 -17.75 25.74 13.75
N LYS A 59 -18.73 24.83 13.85
CA LYS A 59 -20.13 25.18 14.12
C LYS A 59 -20.35 25.65 15.55
N ASP A 60 -19.53 25.22 16.50
CA ASP A 60 -19.58 25.65 17.90
C ASP A 60 -18.89 27.01 18.16
N ILE A 61 -18.06 27.47 17.22
CA ILE A 61 -17.31 28.75 17.31
C ILE A 61 -18.05 29.90 16.59
N GLU A 62 -19.00 29.58 15.71
CA GLU A 62 -19.85 30.54 14.94
C GLU A 62 -21.15 30.86 15.68
#